data_AF-A0A9E1HZ67-F1
#
_entry.id   AF-A0A9E1HZ67-F1
#
_cell.length_a   1.000
_cell.length_b   1.000
_cell.length_c   1.000
_cell.angle_alpha   90.00
_cell.angle_beta   90.00
_cell.angle_gamma   90.00
#
_symmetry.space_group_name_H-M   'P 1'
#
loop_
_entity.id
_entity.type
_entity.pdbx_description
1 polymer ?
#
loop_
_entity_poly.entity_id
_entity_poly.type
_entity_poly.pdbx_seq_one_letter_code
_entity_poly.pdbx_strand_id
1 'polypeptide(L)'
;NVIYDVKEQYKAIEIFLKSREHFMQEHIGLWDTNKEKDLFANRYLLIGQELIRQYIESRGAFYKHPCFAHEKEFRIVVEINKNLIPHSEKEAEVKFGFNGIFEDFCTKNGLVIPFLNVPIENDAINNVTISPMTEFKIAKQSVMELFDKKKIKVDNYTIRKSQIPIRF
;
A
#
# COMPACT_ATOMS: atom_id res chain seq x y z
N ASN A 1 -6.24 -3.66 12.46
CA ASN A 1 -7.46 -4.47 12.24
C ASN A 1 -8.30 -3.86 11.13
N VAL A 2 -8.74 -4.68 10.17
CA VAL A 2 -9.75 -4.29 9.16
C VAL A 2 -11.12 -4.28 9.85
N ILE A 3 -11.94 -3.26 9.61
CA ILE A 3 -13.32 -3.19 10.08
C ILE A 3 -14.23 -3.41 8.88
N TYR A 4 -15.07 -4.44 8.94
CA TYR A 4 -16.03 -4.76 7.88
C TYR A 4 -17.46 -4.34 8.24
N ASP A 5 -17.77 -4.31 9.54
CA ASP A 5 -19.10 -3.92 10.01
C ASP A 5 -19.28 -2.40 9.87
N VAL A 6 -20.34 -2.02 9.16
CA VAL A 6 -20.63 -0.63 8.84
C VAL A 6 -20.94 0.17 10.11
N LYS A 7 -21.56 -0.42 11.14
CA LYS A 7 -21.84 0.28 12.40
C LYS A 7 -20.55 0.53 13.18
N GLU A 8 -19.63 -0.43 13.20
CA GLU A 8 -18.31 -0.25 13.80
C GLU A 8 -17.48 0.83 13.08
N GLN A 9 -17.55 0.88 11.74
CA GLN A 9 -16.90 1.94 10.95
C GLN A 9 -17.47 3.32 11.33
N TYR A 10 -18.80 3.47 11.35
CA TYR A 10 -19.43 4.73 11.76
C TYR A 10 -19.08 5.12 13.19
N LYS A 11 -19.09 4.16 14.12
CA LYS A 11 -18.71 4.40 15.52
C LYS A 11 -17.27 4.90 15.63
N ALA A 12 -16.34 4.32 14.87
CA ALA A 12 -14.94 4.75 14.87
C ALA A 12 -14.78 6.17 14.30
N ILE A 13 -15.50 6.51 13.23
CA ILE A 13 -15.53 7.88 12.66
C ILE A 13 -16.12 8.85 13.69
N GLU A 14 -17.22 8.50 14.34
CA GLU A 14 -17.89 9.35 15.33
C GLU A 14 -17.00 9.65 16.54
N ILE A 15 -16.30 8.65 17.06
CA ILE A 15 -15.33 8.82 18.16
C ILE A 15 -14.22 9.80 17.75
N PHE A 16 -13.69 9.65 16.53
CA PHE A 16 -12.67 10.56 16.02
C PHE A 16 -13.21 12.00 15.93
N LEU A 17 -14.38 12.19 15.32
CA LEU A 17 -15.00 13.51 15.17
C LEU A 17 -15.24 14.19 16.52
N LYS A 18 -15.84 13.49 17.48
CA LYS A 18 -16.06 14.00 18.84
C LYS A 18 -14.77 14.42 19.52
N SER A 19 -13.69 13.66 19.35
CA SER A 19 -12.38 14.01 19.92
C SER A 19 -11.80 15.29 19.31
N ARG A 20 -12.02 15.52 18.01
CA ARG A 20 -11.53 16.72 17.31
C ARG A 20 -12.37 17.93 17.68
N GLU A 21 -13.69 17.77 17.73
CA GLU A 21 -14.62 18.82 18.15
C GLU A 21 -14.29 19.31 19.57
N HIS A 22 -14.09 18.40 20.51
CA HIS A 22 -13.73 18.74 21.88
C HIS A 22 -12.41 19.54 21.95
N PHE A 23 -11.37 19.06 21.27
CA PHE A 23 -10.08 19.77 21.17
C PHE A 23 -10.23 21.19 20.62
N MET A 24 -11.05 21.37 19.58
CA MET A 24 -11.29 22.67 18.96
C MET A 24 -12.05 23.62 19.90
N GLN A 25 -13.07 23.13 20.61
CA GLN A 25 -13.84 23.91 21.57
C GLN A 25 -12.97 24.41 22.74
N GLU A 26 -12.10 23.56 23.29
CA GLU A 26 -11.14 23.96 24.32
C GLU A 26 -10.25 25.11 23.86
N HIS A 27 -9.75 25.04 22.62
CA HIS A 27 -8.85 26.07 22.09
C HIS A 27 -9.57 27.38 21.72
N ILE A 28 -10.83 27.32 21.30
CA ILE A 28 -11.64 28.53 20.99
C ILE A 28 -12.08 29.24 22.29
N GLY A 29 -12.28 28.50 23.38
CA GLY A 29 -12.67 29.05 24.68
C GLY A 29 -11.61 29.92 25.36
N LEU A 30 -10.36 29.90 24.88
CA LEU A 30 -9.22 30.63 25.47
C LEU A 30 -9.14 32.11 25.07
N TRP A 31 -10.03 32.60 24.20
CA TRP A 31 -9.91 33.93 23.60
C TRP A 31 -11.00 34.90 24.07
N ASP A 32 -10.63 36.16 24.25
CA ASP A 32 -11.42 37.13 25.02
C ASP A 32 -12.40 37.95 24.17
N THR A 33 -12.14 38.15 22.86
CA THR A 33 -12.99 39.01 22.01
C THR A 33 -13.79 38.25 20.94
N ASN A 34 -15.00 38.72 20.63
CA ASN A 34 -15.88 38.09 19.62
C ASN A 34 -15.30 38.13 18.20
N LYS A 35 -14.56 39.19 17.85
CA LYS A 35 -13.96 39.36 16.52
C LYS A 35 -12.78 38.40 16.29
N GLU A 36 -12.05 38.08 17.35
CA GLU A 36 -11.03 37.02 17.32
C GLU A 36 -11.69 35.65 17.24
N LYS A 37 -12.76 35.40 18.00
CA LYS A 37 -13.50 34.12 17.94
C LYS A 37 -13.99 33.78 16.52
N ASP A 38 -14.58 34.72 15.79
CA ASP A 38 -15.11 34.46 14.43
C ASP A 38 -14.03 34.21 13.38
N LEU A 39 -12.93 34.99 13.41
CA LEU A 39 -11.83 34.87 12.44
C LEU A 39 -11.04 33.58 12.68
N PHE A 40 -10.92 33.15 13.93
CA PHE A 40 -10.30 31.89 14.30
C PHE A 40 -11.22 30.68 14.08
N ALA A 41 -12.54 30.80 14.31
CA ALA A 41 -13.50 29.73 14.01
C ALA A 41 -13.43 29.29 12.54
N ASN A 42 -13.29 30.24 11.60
CA ASN A 42 -13.10 29.94 10.19
C ASN A 42 -11.78 29.19 9.89
N ARG A 43 -10.67 29.54 10.55
CA ARG A 43 -9.40 28.80 10.41
C ARG A 43 -9.50 27.39 10.98
N TYR A 44 -10.16 27.23 12.11
CA TYR A 44 -10.40 25.93 12.73
C TYR A 44 -11.34 25.05 11.90
N LEU A 45 -12.33 25.62 11.21
CA LEU A 45 -13.15 24.88 10.25
C LEU A 45 -12.29 24.25 9.14
N LEU A 46 -11.37 25.01 8.56
CA LEU A 46 -10.45 24.53 7.52
C LEU A 46 -9.51 23.43 8.06
N ILE A 47 -8.94 23.64 9.25
CA ILE A 47 -8.10 22.64 9.91
C ILE A 47 -8.90 21.37 10.21
N GLY A 48 -10.13 21.51 10.70
CA GLY A 48 -11.03 20.40 10.99
C GLY A 48 -11.37 19.60 9.72
N GLN A 49 -11.69 20.27 8.62
CA GLN A 49 -11.94 19.64 7.32
C GLN A 49 -10.72 18.83 6.86
N GLU A 50 -9.52 19.39 6.97
CA GLU A 50 -8.28 18.72 6.56
C GLU A 50 -7.98 17.50 7.47
N LEU A 51 -8.17 17.63 8.78
CA LEU A 51 -8.00 16.51 9.72
C LEU A 51 -8.98 15.36 9.43
N ILE A 52 -10.22 15.69 9.08
CA ILE A 52 -11.23 14.69 8.70
C ILE A 52 -10.83 14.01 7.39
N ARG A 53 -10.40 14.78 6.38
CA ARG A 53 -9.94 14.24 5.09
C ARG A 53 -8.78 13.26 5.30
N GLN A 54 -7.75 13.67 6.03
CA GLN A 54 -6.59 12.83 6.34
C GLN A 54 -6.97 11.57 7.10
N TYR A 55 -7.91 11.65 8.05
CA TYR A 55 -8.42 10.48 8.75
C TYR A 55 -9.09 9.51 7.80
N ILE A 56 -10.04 9.97 6.97
CA ILE A 56 -10.74 9.12 6.00
C ILE A 56 -9.75 8.47 5.03
N GLU A 57 -8.81 9.23 4.48
CA GLU A 57 -7.77 8.72 3.57
C GLU A 57 -6.90 7.65 4.24
N SER A 58 -6.47 7.88 5.48
CA SER A 58 -5.67 6.91 6.24
C SER A 58 -6.43 5.64 6.61
N ARG A 59 -7.76 5.70 6.72
CA ARG A 59 -8.63 4.59 7.12
C ARG A 59 -9.25 3.84 5.94
N GLY A 60 -9.21 4.38 4.72
CA GLY A 60 -9.79 3.75 3.53
C GLY A 60 -9.26 2.34 3.26
N ALA A 61 -7.99 2.05 3.56
CA ALA A 61 -7.43 0.71 3.44
C ALA A 61 -7.94 -0.29 4.50
N PHE A 62 -8.54 0.21 5.58
CA PHE A 62 -8.95 -0.53 6.77
C PHE A 62 -10.48 -0.66 6.91
N TYR A 63 -11.26 0.21 6.28
CA TYR A 63 -12.72 0.11 6.23
C TYR A 63 -13.13 -0.56 4.92
N LYS A 64 -13.65 -1.78 5.02
CA LYS A 64 -14.00 -2.58 3.83
C LYS A 64 -15.47 -2.91 3.83
N HIS A 65 -16.03 -3.08 2.63
CA HIS A 65 -17.40 -3.56 2.48
C HIS A 65 -17.53 -5.00 3.05
N PRO A 66 -18.65 -5.35 3.71
CA PRO A 66 -18.87 -6.69 4.27
C PRO A 66 -18.67 -7.84 3.28
N CYS A 67 -18.94 -7.63 2.00
CA CYS A 67 -18.72 -8.64 0.95
C CYS A 67 -17.27 -9.07 0.76
N PHE A 68 -16.29 -8.34 1.32
CA PHE A 68 -14.87 -8.69 1.31
C PHE A 68 -14.37 -9.27 2.65
N ALA A 69 -15.28 -9.59 3.59
CA ALA A 69 -14.92 -10.09 4.91
C ALA A 69 -14.14 -11.41 4.87
N HIS A 70 -14.34 -12.23 3.82
CA HIS A 70 -13.60 -13.48 3.63
C HIS A 70 -12.14 -13.28 3.24
N GLU A 71 -11.77 -12.11 2.69
CA GLU A 71 -10.42 -11.87 2.18
C GLU A 71 -9.39 -11.65 3.30
N LYS A 72 -9.81 -11.08 4.45
CA LYS A 72 -8.96 -10.80 5.61
C LYS A 72 -7.61 -10.10 5.26
N GLU A 73 -7.59 -9.30 4.20
CA GLU A 73 -6.39 -8.65 3.67
C GLU A 73 -6.47 -7.12 3.72
N PHE A 74 -5.32 -6.45 3.58
CA PHE A 74 -5.21 -5.02 3.27
C PHE A 74 -4.72 -4.89 1.83
N ARG A 75 -5.20 -3.88 1.10
CA ARG A 75 -4.66 -3.53 -0.23
C ARG A 75 -4.05 -2.15 -0.15
N ILE A 76 -2.77 -2.07 -0.51
CA ILE A 76 -2.03 -0.82 -0.61
C ILE A 76 -1.61 -0.71 -2.06
N VAL A 77 -1.98 0.41 -2.69
CA VAL A 77 -1.48 0.77 -4.02
C VAL A 77 -0.40 1.81 -3.79
N VAL A 78 0.82 1.48 -4.20
CA VAL A 78 1.93 2.44 -4.21
C VAL A 78 2.03 2.99 -5.62
N GLU A 79 1.74 4.28 -5.77
CA GLU A 79 1.93 4.99 -7.03
C GLU A 79 3.30 5.68 -6.99
N ILE A 80 4.12 5.42 -8.01
CA ILE A 80 5.39 6.10 -8.19
C ILE A 80 5.19 7.14 -9.28
N ASN A 81 5.43 8.42 -8.96
CA ASN A 81 5.39 9.48 -9.96
C ASN A 81 6.44 9.19 -11.04
N LYS A 82 5.99 9.03 -12.29
CA LYS A 82 6.85 8.66 -13.42
C LYS A 82 8.03 9.62 -13.61
N ASN A 83 7.84 10.91 -13.35
CA ASN A 83 8.91 11.92 -13.48
C ASN A 83 10.03 11.73 -12.43
N LEU A 84 9.79 10.89 -11.43
CA LEU A 84 10.77 10.56 -10.41
C LEU A 84 11.51 9.25 -10.70
N ILE A 85 11.16 8.51 -11.75
CA ILE A 85 11.81 7.24 -12.06
C ILE A 85 13.07 7.51 -12.91
N PRO A 86 14.26 7.11 -12.45
CA PRO A 86 15.50 7.15 -13.24
C PRO A 86 15.40 6.32 -14.51
N HIS A 87 16.02 6.78 -15.60
CA HIS A 87 16.03 6.09 -16.89
C HIS A 87 17.30 5.23 -17.10
N SER A 88 18.12 5.10 -16.07
CA SER A 88 19.30 4.22 -16.07
C SER A 88 19.69 3.84 -14.64
N GLU A 89 20.42 2.73 -14.52
CA GLU A 89 21.02 2.28 -13.25
C GLU A 89 21.90 3.37 -12.62
N LYS A 90 22.68 4.09 -13.44
CA LYS A 90 23.56 5.16 -12.97
C LYS A 90 22.78 6.34 -12.38
N GLU A 91 21.69 6.76 -13.01
CA GLU A 91 20.82 7.79 -12.45
C GLU A 91 20.15 7.32 -11.15
N ALA A 92 19.79 6.04 -11.10
CA ALA A 92 19.20 5.45 -9.90
C ALA A 92 20.17 5.41 -8.73
N GLU A 93 21.45 5.11 -8.99
CA GLU A 93 22.49 5.13 -7.97
C GLU A 93 22.67 6.53 -7.37
N VAL A 94 22.65 7.57 -8.21
CA VAL A 94 22.73 8.97 -7.75
C VAL A 94 21.51 9.37 -6.92
N LYS A 95 20.32 8.88 -7.28
CA LYS A 95 19.05 9.32 -6.67
C LYS A 95 18.65 8.53 -5.43
N PHE A 96 18.88 7.22 -5.44
CA PHE A 96 18.41 6.29 -4.42
C PHE A 96 19.54 5.53 -3.72
N GLY A 97 20.79 5.69 -4.16
CA GLY A 97 21.92 4.88 -3.72
C GLY A 97 22.01 3.54 -4.45
N PHE A 98 22.92 2.68 -3.99
CA PHE A 98 23.11 1.34 -4.55
C PHE A 98 21.79 0.55 -4.51
N ASN A 99 21.43 -0.14 -5.59
CA ASN A 99 20.15 -0.86 -5.76
C ASN A 99 18.90 0.06 -5.77
N GLY A 100 18.91 1.12 -6.58
CA GLY A 100 17.72 1.93 -6.87
C GLY A 100 16.77 1.30 -7.91
N ILE A 101 15.50 1.73 -7.92
CA ILE A 101 14.53 1.40 -8.98
C ILE A 101 14.84 2.23 -10.24
N PHE A 102 14.78 1.64 -11.44
CA PHE A 102 15.00 2.35 -12.70
C PHE A 102 14.22 1.74 -13.88
N GLU A 103 14.01 2.53 -14.95
CA GLU A 103 13.47 2.04 -16.22
C GLU A 103 14.55 1.33 -17.05
N ASP A 104 14.19 0.22 -17.67
CA ASP A 104 15.04 -0.55 -18.57
C ASP A 104 14.20 -1.18 -19.70
N PHE A 105 14.86 -1.78 -20.69
CA PHE A 105 14.22 -2.33 -21.88
C PHE A 105 14.70 -3.75 -22.18
N CYS A 106 13.77 -4.62 -22.56
CA CYS A 106 14.11 -5.94 -23.05
C CYS A 106 13.47 -6.19 -24.41
N THR A 107 14.13 -7.01 -25.23
CA THR A 107 13.55 -7.45 -26.50
C THR A 107 12.94 -8.83 -26.32
N LYS A 108 11.63 -8.95 -26.56
CA LYS A 108 10.92 -10.25 -26.54
C LYS A 108 10.10 -10.40 -27.80
N ASN A 109 10.36 -11.45 -28.56
CA ASN A 109 9.68 -11.74 -29.84
C ASN A 109 9.72 -10.54 -30.82
N GLY A 110 10.85 -9.84 -30.90
CA GLY A 110 11.03 -8.66 -31.77
C GLY A 110 10.42 -7.36 -31.28
N LEU A 111 9.75 -7.36 -30.12
CA LEU A 111 9.20 -6.15 -29.50
C LEU A 111 10.16 -5.61 -28.43
N VAL A 112 10.38 -4.29 -28.46
CA VAL A 112 11.04 -3.56 -27.37
C VAL A 112 10.01 -3.32 -26.28
N ILE A 113 10.24 -3.93 -25.11
CA ILE A 113 9.33 -3.90 -23.97
C ILE A 113 10.00 -3.11 -22.84
N PRO A 114 9.46 -1.94 -22.46
CA PRO A 114 9.92 -1.23 -21.28
C PRO A 114 9.51 -1.97 -20.00
N PHE A 115 10.39 -1.98 -19.01
CA PHE A 115 10.10 -2.53 -17.68
C PHE A 115 10.77 -1.69 -16.59
N LEU A 116 10.29 -1.84 -15.34
CA LEU A 116 10.95 -1.28 -14.18
C LEU A 116 11.83 -2.35 -13.55
N ASN A 117 13.11 -2.06 -13.43
CA ASN A 117 14.02 -2.85 -12.63
C ASN A 117 13.83 -2.50 -11.16
N VAL A 118 13.41 -3.49 -10.38
CA VAL A 118 13.18 -3.36 -8.94
C VAL A 118 14.10 -4.36 -8.25
N PRO A 119 15.16 -3.90 -7.56
CA PRO A 119 16.02 -4.80 -6.83
C PRO A 119 15.27 -5.36 -5.62
N ILE A 120 15.38 -6.67 -5.43
CA ILE A 120 14.79 -7.41 -4.32
C ILE A 120 15.94 -8.14 -3.64
N GLU A 121 16.08 -7.96 -2.34
CA GLU A 121 17.09 -8.70 -1.56
C GLU A 121 16.79 -10.20 -1.60
N ASN A 122 17.83 -11.04 -1.68
CA ASN A 122 17.64 -12.48 -1.86
C ASN A 122 16.87 -13.14 -0.70
N ASP A 123 16.90 -12.55 0.49
CA ASP A 123 16.18 -12.96 1.69
C ASP A 123 14.80 -12.30 1.85
N ALA A 124 14.41 -11.38 0.96
CA ALA A 124 13.09 -10.73 1.01
C ALA A 124 11.95 -11.66 0.54
N ILE A 125 12.26 -12.71 -0.23
CA ILE A 125 11.28 -13.73 -0.63
C ILE A 125 11.08 -14.65 0.56
N ASN A 126 9.84 -14.86 1.02
CA ASN A 126 9.54 -15.78 2.13
C ASN A 126 8.72 -17.01 1.68
N ASN A 127 7.89 -16.86 0.65
CA ASN A 127 6.98 -17.89 0.14
C ASN A 127 6.65 -17.60 -1.33
N VAL A 128 6.54 -18.65 -2.14
CA VAL A 128 6.01 -18.57 -3.50
C VAL A 128 4.73 -19.39 -3.57
N THR A 129 3.63 -18.74 -3.95
CA THR A 129 2.35 -19.42 -4.12
C THR A 129 1.99 -19.52 -5.59
N ILE A 130 1.88 -20.74 -6.10
CA ILE A 130 1.53 -21.04 -7.50
C ILE A 130 0.01 -21.04 -7.65
N SER A 131 -0.50 -20.45 -8.74
CA SER A 131 -1.93 -20.35 -9.06
C SER A 131 -2.65 -21.71 -8.95
N PRO A 132 -3.93 -21.75 -8.50
CA PRO A 132 -4.66 -23.01 -8.35
C PRO A 132 -4.86 -23.73 -9.70
N MET A 133 -4.84 -22.98 -10.81
CA MET A 133 -5.05 -23.48 -12.17
C MET A 133 -3.78 -23.97 -12.86
N THR A 134 -2.60 -23.66 -12.31
CA THR A 134 -1.34 -24.09 -12.89
C THR A 134 -1.01 -25.53 -12.46
N GLU A 135 -0.41 -26.32 -13.35
CA GLU A 135 0.15 -27.62 -12.98
C GLU A 135 1.28 -27.41 -11.98
N PHE A 136 1.07 -27.92 -10.75
CA PHE A 136 1.87 -27.52 -9.60
C PHE A 136 3.27 -28.12 -9.64
N LYS A 137 3.43 -29.37 -10.10
CA LYS A 137 4.74 -30.03 -10.07
C LYS A 137 5.71 -29.38 -11.06
N ILE A 138 5.26 -29.15 -12.28
CA ILE A 138 6.02 -28.51 -13.35
C ILE A 138 6.37 -27.08 -12.94
N ALA A 139 5.38 -26.29 -12.51
CA ALA A 139 5.64 -24.90 -12.12
C ALA A 139 6.56 -24.79 -10.90
N LYS A 140 6.42 -25.69 -9.91
CA LYS A 140 7.35 -25.75 -8.77
C LYS A 140 8.77 -26.02 -9.25
N GLN A 141 8.96 -27.00 -10.13
CA GLN A 141 10.27 -27.35 -10.66
C GLN A 141 10.92 -26.16 -11.39
N SER A 142 10.16 -25.48 -12.26
CA SER A 142 10.67 -24.29 -12.97
C SER A 142 11.05 -23.14 -12.04
N VAL A 143 10.30 -22.92 -10.96
CA VAL A 143 10.64 -21.90 -9.95
C VAL A 143 11.92 -22.26 -9.19
N MET A 144 12.09 -23.53 -8.82
CA MET A 144 13.31 -24.01 -8.17
C MET A 144 14.54 -23.79 -9.06
N GLU A 145 14.47 -24.16 -10.33
CA GLU A 145 15.56 -23.95 -11.31
C GLU A 145 15.92 -22.47 -11.48
N LEU A 146 14.91 -21.59 -11.48
CA LEU A 146 15.12 -20.15 -11.52
C LEU A 146 15.89 -19.66 -10.27
N PHE A 147 15.50 -20.12 -9.08
CA PHE A 147 16.15 -19.74 -7.83
C PHE A 147 17.59 -20.22 -7.76
N ASP A 148 17.86 -21.46 -8.18
CA ASP A 148 19.22 -22.01 -8.28
C ASP A 148 20.09 -21.14 -9.21
N LYS A 149 19.57 -20.80 -10.39
CA LYS A 149 20.28 -19.95 -11.36
C LYS A 149 20.53 -18.54 -10.82
N LYS A 150 19.63 -18.02 -9.99
CA LYS A 150 19.73 -16.70 -9.37
C LYS A 150 20.48 -16.71 -8.03
N LYS A 151 20.95 -17.88 -7.57
CA LYS A 151 21.64 -18.06 -6.28
C LYS A 151 20.82 -17.55 -5.09
N ILE A 152 19.50 -17.66 -5.18
CA ILE A 152 18.57 -17.34 -4.11
C ILE A 152 18.52 -18.57 -3.19
N LYS A 153 18.85 -18.42 -1.91
CA LYS A 153 18.90 -19.55 -0.96
C LYS A 153 17.50 -20.03 -0.62
N VAL A 154 17.19 -21.28 -0.96
CA VAL A 154 15.84 -21.85 -0.94
C VAL A 154 15.45 -22.48 0.40
N ASP A 155 16.37 -22.57 1.34
CA ASP A 155 16.26 -23.35 2.59
C ASP A 155 15.06 -22.98 3.48
N ASN A 156 14.43 -21.81 3.23
CA ASN A 156 13.28 -21.29 3.97
C ASN A 156 11.94 -21.22 3.18
N TYR A 157 11.88 -21.62 1.91
CA TYR A 157 10.67 -21.38 1.10
C TYR A 157 9.72 -22.57 1.12
N THR A 158 8.47 -22.31 1.52
CA THR A 158 7.40 -23.23 1.15
C THR A 158 6.86 -22.82 -0.22
N ILE A 159 7.29 -23.43 -1.32
CA ILE A 159 6.54 -23.28 -2.58
C ILE A 159 5.21 -24.03 -2.41
N ARG A 160 4.09 -23.31 -2.40
CA ARG A 160 2.76 -23.86 -2.13
C ARG A 160 1.83 -23.70 -3.33
N LYS A 161 0.86 -24.59 -3.45
CA LYS A 161 -0.27 -24.39 -4.37
C LYS A 161 -1.30 -23.49 -3.69
N SER A 162 -1.72 -22.44 -4.40
CA SER A 162 -2.79 -21.56 -3.97
C SER A 162 -4.06 -22.36 -3.70
N GLN A 163 -4.67 -22.08 -2.56
CA GLN A 163 -5.99 -22.60 -2.18
C GLN A 163 -7.10 -21.57 -2.44
N ILE A 164 -6.77 -20.44 -3.09
CA ILE A 164 -7.77 -19.43 -3.41
C ILE A 164 -8.80 -20.07 -4.35
N PRO A 165 -10.10 -20.04 -4.01
CA PRO A 165 -11.13 -20.57 -4.88
C PRO A 165 -11.11 -19.85 -6.21
N ILE A 166 -11.20 -20.60 -7.31
CA ILE A 166 -11.30 -20.02 -8.65
C ILE A 166 -12.63 -19.26 -8.70
N ARG A 167 -12.54 -17.95 -8.91
CA ARG A 167 -13.72 -17.11 -9.17
C ARG A 167 -14.07 -17.32 -10.65
N PHE A 168 -15.21 -17.95 -10.91
CA PHE A 168 -15.79 -18.08 -12.25
C PHE A 168 -16.55 -16.81 -12.62
#